data_AF-A0AAD1KLR7-F1
#
_entry.id   AF-A0AAD1KLR7-F1
#
_cell.length_a   1.000
_cell.length_b   1.000
_cell.length_c   1.000
_cell.angle_alpha   90.00
_cell.angle_beta   90.00
_cell.angle_gamma   90.00
#
_symmetry.space_group_name_H-M   'P 1'
#
loop_
_entity.id
_entity.type
_entity.pdbx_description
1 polymer ?
#
loop_
_entity_poly.entity_id
_entity_poly.type
_entity_poly.pdbx_seq_one_letter_code
_entity_poly.pdbx_strand_id
1 'polypeptide(L)'
;MSDKGEIIHLQGTPGASASRDRGKGFSDEIAKHSGIKVVAKQTANFDRSKALDVTTNLVQAHPKVTGIFAENDEMAIGAISALGSKAGKSVKVVGFDGTADGIKAVKAGTLGATIAQQPGLLGKTAVDQAAEILDGKEVSKTTPIKVLLVTKDNAKDYE
;
A
#
# COMPACT_ATOMS: atom_id res chain seq x y z
N MET A 1 3.74 19.32 -3.22
CA MET A 1 4.57 18.83 -2.10
C MET A 1 6.00 19.24 -2.40
N SER A 2 6.83 19.58 -1.42
CA SER A 2 8.26 19.73 -1.72
C SER A 2 8.78 18.40 -2.24
N ASP A 3 9.59 18.39 -3.30
CA ASP A 3 10.20 17.19 -3.89
C ASP A 3 11.29 16.57 -2.98
N LYS A 4 11.14 16.71 -1.67
CA LYS A 4 12.12 16.36 -0.64
C LYS A 4 11.45 15.68 0.55
N GLY A 5 12.03 14.59 1.04
CA GLY A 5 11.52 13.90 2.23
C GLY A 5 12.25 12.60 2.55
N GLU A 6 12.15 12.18 3.82
CA GLU A 6 12.61 10.87 4.28
C GLU A 6 11.43 9.92 4.39
N ILE A 7 11.56 8.72 3.80
CA ILE A 7 10.49 7.73 3.72
C ILE A 7 10.90 6.43 4.42
N ILE A 8 9.99 5.86 5.20
CA ILE A 8 10.06 4.48 5.69
C ILE A 8 9.25 3.58 4.74
N HIS A 9 9.80 2.41 4.40
CA HIS A 9 9.12 1.40 3.61
C HIS A 9 8.82 0.15 4.47
N LEU A 10 7.54 -0.09 4.75
CA LEU A 10 7.07 -1.28 5.46
C LEU A 10 6.73 -2.39 4.46
N GLN A 11 7.47 -3.48 4.57
CA GLN A 11 7.40 -4.60 3.62
C GLN A 11 6.52 -5.72 4.13
N GLY A 12 5.88 -6.43 3.21
CA GLY A 12 5.09 -7.61 3.48
C GLY A 12 5.91 -8.84 3.83
N THR A 13 5.29 -10.02 3.67
CA THR A 13 5.93 -11.31 3.93
C THR A 13 7.10 -11.54 2.97
N PRO A 14 8.32 -11.79 3.47
CA PRO A 14 9.48 -12.09 2.62
C PRO A 14 9.19 -13.25 1.67
N GLY A 15 9.52 -13.08 0.39
CA GLY A 15 9.28 -14.10 -0.64
C GLY A 15 7.87 -14.13 -1.23
N ALA A 16 6.91 -13.36 -0.72
CA ALA A 16 5.61 -13.20 -1.37
C ALA A 16 5.76 -12.36 -2.66
N SER A 17 5.11 -12.78 -3.76
CA SER A 17 5.11 -12.02 -5.02
C SER A 17 4.57 -10.61 -4.82
N ALA A 18 3.44 -10.47 -4.12
CA ALA A 18 2.85 -9.17 -3.82
C ALA A 18 3.84 -8.20 -3.15
N SER A 19 4.64 -8.68 -2.18
CA SER A 19 5.65 -7.85 -1.52
C SER A 19 6.76 -7.44 -2.48
N ARG A 20 7.29 -8.41 -3.25
CA ARG A 20 8.33 -8.12 -4.25
C ARG A 20 7.86 -7.10 -5.29
N ASP A 21 6.68 -7.28 -5.84
CA ASP A 21 6.18 -6.49 -6.97
C ASP A 21 5.82 -5.07 -6.53
N ARG A 22 5.12 -4.92 -5.39
CA ARG A 22 4.81 -3.62 -4.78
C ARG A 22 6.10 -2.88 -4.39
N GLY A 23 7.01 -3.57 -3.70
CA GLY A 23 8.27 -2.99 -3.25
C GLY A 23 9.21 -2.60 -4.40
N LYS A 24 9.23 -3.38 -5.49
CA LYS A 24 9.96 -3.06 -6.72
C LYS A 24 9.36 -1.83 -7.41
N GLY A 25 8.05 -1.80 -7.64
CA GLY A 25 7.38 -0.65 -8.27
C GLY A 25 7.63 0.66 -7.50
N PHE A 26 7.54 0.61 -6.16
CA PHE A 26 7.88 1.74 -5.31
C PHE A 26 9.35 2.15 -5.43
N SER A 27 10.28 1.19 -5.33
CA SER A 27 11.72 1.48 -5.37
C SER A 27 12.16 2.04 -6.72
N ASP A 28 11.63 1.50 -7.83
CA ASP A 28 11.92 1.96 -9.19
C ASP A 28 11.43 3.39 -9.42
N GLU A 29 10.24 3.73 -8.90
CA GLU A 29 9.68 5.07 -9.05
C GLU A 29 10.42 6.08 -8.18
N ILE A 30 10.61 5.79 -6.88
CA ILE A 30 11.28 6.72 -5.96
C ILE A 30 12.73 7.01 -6.37
N ALA A 31 13.43 6.07 -7.02
CA ALA A 31 14.78 6.30 -7.54
C ALA A 31 14.85 7.46 -8.57
N LYS A 32 13.72 7.84 -9.19
CA LYS A 32 13.63 8.96 -10.13
C LYS A 32 13.50 10.32 -9.41
N HIS A 33 13.26 10.33 -8.10
CA HIS A 33 13.00 11.53 -7.30
C HIS A 33 14.17 11.79 -6.35
N SER A 34 15.18 12.53 -6.81
CA SER A 34 16.47 12.71 -6.10
C SER A 34 16.39 13.39 -4.73
N GLY A 35 15.30 14.13 -4.44
CA GLY A 35 15.10 14.71 -3.12
C GLY A 35 14.39 13.79 -2.12
N ILE A 36 13.85 12.65 -2.56
CA ILE A 36 13.22 11.66 -1.68
C ILE A 36 14.23 10.57 -1.33
N LYS A 37 14.42 10.31 -0.04
CA LYS A 37 15.33 9.28 0.46
C LYS A 37 14.56 8.23 1.25
N VAL A 38 14.71 6.96 0.86
CA VAL A 38 14.26 5.85 1.70
C VAL A 38 15.29 5.62 2.80
N VAL A 39 14.92 5.90 4.04
CA VAL A 39 15.83 5.84 5.20
C VAL A 39 15.78 4.51 5.95
N ALA A 40 14.68 3.77 5.81
CA ALA A 40 14.55 2.42 6.33
C ALA A 40 13.63 1.58 5.43
N LYS A 41 13.95 0.28 5.33
CA LYS A 41 13.10 -0.76 4.74
C LYS A 41 13.03 -1.91 5.73
N GLN A 42 11.84 -2.26 6.21
CA GLN A 42 11.70 -3.33 7.19
C GLN A 42 10.38 -4.07 7.00
N THR A 43 10.40 -5.39 7.14
CA THR A 43 9.19 -6.20 7.05
C THR A 43 8.33 -6.06 8.31
N ALA A 44 7.02 -5.97 8.08
CA ALA A 44 5.98 -6.17 9.07
C ALA A 44 5.03 -7.31 8.67
N ASN A 45 5.39 -8.14 7.67
CA ASN A 45 4.69 -9.37 7.30
C ASN A 45 3.19 -9.22 6.98
N PHE A 46 2.79 -8.09 6.39
CA PHE A 46 1.36 -7.76 6.15
C PHE A 46 0.51 -7.73 7.43
N ASP A 47 1.14 -7.62 8.60
CA ASP A 47 0.50 -7.72 9.90
C ASP A 47 0.43 -6.35 10.57
N ARG A 48 -0.79 -6.00 11.01
CA ARG A 48 -1.10 -4.72 11.64
C ARG A 48 -0.33 -4.50 12.94
N SER A 49 -0.23 -5.53 13.79
CA SER A 49 0.45 -5.45 15.09
C SER A 49 1.96 -5.31 14.93
N LYS A 50 2.55 -6.10 14.03
CA LYS A 50 3.99 -5.99 13.73
C LYS A 50 4.32 -4.63 13.11
N ALA A 51 3.44 -4.08 12.27
CA ALA A 51 3.65 -2.76 11.69
C ALA A 51 3.62 -1.65 12.74
N LEU A 52 2.78 -1.76 13.77
CA LEU A 52 2.79 -0.84 14.91
C LEU A 52 4.18 -0.85 15.60
N ASP A 53 4.67 -2.04 15.94
CA ASP A 53 5.97 -2.19 16.65
C ASP A 53 7.14 -1.70 15.80
N VAL A 54 7.20 -2.12 14.54
CA VAL A 54 8.24 -1.73 13.59
C VAL A 54 8.22 -0.22 13.36
N THR A 55 7.04 0.37 13.14
CA THR A 55 6.93 1.81 12.92
C THR A 55 7.36 2.59 14.16
N THR A 56 6.95 2.16 15.36
CA THR A 56 7.33 2.79 16.63
C THR A 56 8.84 2.91 16.77
N ASN A 57 9.57 1.84 16.43
CA ASN A 57 11.03 1.83 16.48
C ASN A 57 11.65 2.73 15.39
N LEU A 58 11.17 2.60 14.15
CA LEU A 58 11.75 3.32 13.01
C LEU A 58 11.54 4.84 13.08
N VAL A 59 10.39 5.31 13.56
CA VAL A 59 10.15 6.77 13.68
C VAL A 59 10.98 7.42 14.80
N GLN A 60 11.44 6.63 15.78
CA GLN A 60 12.40 7.09 16.79
C GLN A 60 13.82 7.17 16.20
N ALA A 61 14.23 6.16 15.43
CA ALA A 61 15.52 6.14 14.75
C ALA A 61 15.62 7.20 13.62
N HIS A 62 14.49 7.57 13.01
CA HIS A 62 14.40 8.49 11.89
C HIS A 62 13.39 9.62 12.17
N PRO A 63 13.70 10.56 13.08
CA PRO A 63 12.75 11.58 13.53
C PRO A 63 12.37 12.62 12.45
N LYS A 64 13.09 12.64 11.32
CA LYS A 64 12.84 13.52 10.17
C LYS A 64 11.94 12.89 9.09
N VAL A 65 11.45 11.67 9.32
CA VAL A 65 10.55 11.00 8.37
C VAL A 65 9.33 11.86 8.07
N THR A 66 9.00 12.01 6.80
CA THR A 66 7.82 12.76 6.32
C THR A 66 6.82 11.85 5.61
N GLY A 67 7.18 10.60 5.34
CA GLY A 67 6.24 9.63 4.80
C GLY A 67 6.55 8.17 5.12
N ILE A 68 5.51 7.35 5.03
CA ILE A 68 5.57 5.90 5.15
C ILE A 68 4.84 5.30 3.95
N PHE A 69 5.52 4.44 3.22
CA PHE A 69 4.87 3.54 2.27
C PHE A 69 4.75 2.17 2.92
N ALA A 70 3.54 1.64 3.00
CA ALA A 70 3.26 0.30 3.47
C ALA A 70 2.73 -0.53 2.32
N GLU A 71 3.33 -1.70 2.08
CA GLU A 71 2.93 -2.57 0.98
C GLU A 71 1.51 -3.14 1.14
N ASN A 72 0.80 -2.93 2.26
CA ASN A 72 -0.63 -3.17 2.39
C ASN A 72 -1.32 -2.31 3.47
N ASP A 73 -2.65 -2.32 3.49
CA ASP A 73 -3.48 -1.49 4.37
C ASP A 73 -3.37 -1.92 5.83
N GLU A 74 -3.22 -3.20 6.15
CA GLU A 74 -3.01 -3.66 7.53
C GLU A 74 -1.76 -3.04 8.14
N MET A 75 -0.65 -3.06 7.41
CA MET A 75 0.59 -2.42 7.86
C MET A 75 0.45 -0.89 7.89
N ALA A 76 -0.28 -0.30 6.94
CA ALA A 76 -0.55 1.14 6.95
C ALA A 76 -1.33 1.57 8.21
N ILE A 77 -2.33 0.78 8.63
CA ILE A 77 -3.13 1.03 9.84
C ILE A 77 -2.28 0.87 11.11
N GLY A 78 -1.40 -0.14 11.15
CA GLY A 78 -0.42 -0.29 12.23
C GLY A 78 0.50 0.93 12.34
N ALA A 79 1.00 1.42 11.20
CA ALA A 79 1.83 2.62 11.13
C ALA A 79 1.08 3.88 11.58
N ILE A 80 -0.19 4.05 11.17
CA ILE A 80 -1.04 5.15 11.62
C ILE A 80 -1.19 5.14 13.13
N SER A 81 -1.39 3.97 13.73
CA SER A 81 -1.49 3.81 15.19
C SER A 81 -0.20 4.23 15.89
N ALA A 82 0.97 3.86 15.36
CA ALA A 82 2.28 4.26 15.92
C ALA A 82 2.53 5.77 15.81
N LEU A 83 2.08 6.39 14.71
CA LEU A 83 2.27 7.81 14.44
C LEU A 83 1.33 8.71 15.27
N GLY A 84 0.16 8.19 15.67
CA GLY A 84 -0.86 8.97 16.37
C GLY A 84 -1.23 10.24 15.62
N SER A 85 -1.14 11.40 16.29
CA SER A 85 -1.52 12.70 15.72
C SER A 85 -0.65 13.17 14.54
N LYS A 86 0.51 12.54 14.30
CA LYS A 86 1.39 12.85 13.16
C LYS A 86 0.85 12.28 11.84
N ALA A 87 0.08 11.19 11.90
CA ALA A 87 -0.47 10.52 10.72
C ALA A 87 -1.39 11.45 9.93
N GLY A 88 -1.18 11.52 8.62
CA GLY A 88 -1.95 12.40 7.74
C GLY A 88 -1.59 13.88 7.83
N LYS A 89 -0.78 14.27 8.83
CA LYS A 89 -0.32 15.64 9.05
C LYS A 89 1.15 15.78 8.65
N SER A 90 2.05 15.67 9.61
CA SER A 90 3.50 15.77 9.41
C SER A 90 4.10 14.52 8.77
N VAL A 91 3.45 13.36 8.90
CA VAL A 91 3.84 12.11 8.24
C VAL A 91 2.70 11.61 7.37
N LYS A 92 2.93 11.52 6.06
CA LYS A 92 1.96 10.97 5.10
C LYS A 92 2.11 9.45 5.01
N VAL A 93 1.00 8.72 5.10
CA VAL A 93 1.01 7.26 4.99
C VAL A 93 0.32 6.87 3.68
N VAL A 94 0.87 5.91 2.95
CA VAL A 94 0.24 5.31 1.76
C VAL A 94 0.20 3.79 1.92
N GLY A 95 -0.96 3.21 1.68
CA GLY A 95 -1.23 1.77 1.78
C GLY A 95 -1.52 1.13 0.43
N PHE A 96 -1.98 -0.12 0.47
CA PHE A 96 -2.34 -0.92 -0.69
C PHE A 96 -3.41 -1.93 -0.25
N ASP A 97 -4.35 -2.26 -1.12
CA ASP A 97 -5.43 -3.27 -1.03
C ASP A 97 -6.80 -2.61 -1.23
N GLY A 98 -7.04 -1.44 -0.63
CA GLY A 98 -8.35 -0.79 -0.65
C GLY A 98 -9.35 -1.46 0.28
N THR A 99 -8.91 -1.87 1.47
CA THR A 99 -9.80 -2.50 2.46
C THR A 99 -10.79 -1.49 3.04
N ALA A 100 -11.87 -1.95 3.66
CA ALA A 100 -12.83 -1.09 4.34
C ALA A 100 -12.15 -0.19 5.40
N ASP A 101 -11.21 -0.74 6.17
CA ASP A 101 -10.42 0.02 7.14
C ASP A 101 -9.47 1.02 6.47
N GLY A 102 -8.83 0.63 5.35
CA GLY A 102 -8.00 1.52 4.55
C GLY A 102 -8.79 2.72 3.99
N ILE A 103 -9.95 2.46 3.40
CA ILE A 103 -10.86 3.49 2.86
C ILE A 103 -11.36 4.40 3.99
N LYS A 104 -11.73 3.83 5.15
CA LYS A 104 -12.10 4.62 6.34
C LYS A 104 -10.96 5.52 6.80
N ALA A 105 -9.71 5.02 6.82
CA ALA A 105 -8.54 5.81 7.16
C ALA A 105 -8.25 6.92 6.12
N VAL A 106 -8.50 6.66 4.84
CA VAL A 106 -8.41 7.69 3.78
C VAL A 106 -9.45 8.78 4.00
N LYS A 107 -10.70 8.42 4.29
CA LYS A 107 -11.78 9.39 4.61
C LYS A 107 -11.44 10.23 5.84
N ALA A 108 -10.87 9.59 6.88
CA ALA A 108 -10.39 10.26 8.08
C ALA A 108 -9.14 11.14 7.83
N GLY A 109 -8.45 10.96 6.70
CA GLY A 109 -7.25 11.69 6.32
C GLY A 109 -5.97 11.24 7.04
N THR A 110 -6.04 10.17 7.85
CA THR A 110 -4.87 9.57 8.50
C THR A 110 -4.06 8.71 7.53
N LEU A 111 -4.73 8.11 6.54
CA LEU A 111 -4.12 7.52 5.36
C LEU A 111 -4.23 8.51 4.19
N GLY A 112 -3.13 8.79 3.51
CA GLY A 112 -3.12 9.71 2.37
C GLY A 112 -3.77 9.09 1.12
N ALA A 113 -3.48 7.82 0.88
CA ALA A 113 -4.06 7.03 -0.20
C ALA A 113 -3.93 5.53 0.07
N THR A 114 -4.77 4.74 -0.59
CA THR A 114 -4.57 3.30 -0.77
C THR A 114 -4.75 2.92 -2.23
N ILE A 115 -4.03 1.89 -2.68
CA ILE A 115 -4.16 1.35 -4.04
C ILE A 115 -5.10 0.14 -3.98
N ALA A 116 -6.34 0.31 -4.41
CA ALA A 116 -7.37 -0.73 -4.38
C ALA A 116 -7.15 -1.81 -5.45
N GLN A 117 -7.16 -3.08 -5.02
CA GLN A 117 -6.87 -4.24 -5.89
C GLN A 117 -8.05 -4.69 -6.77
N GLN A 118 -9.29 -4.41 -6.37
CA GLN A 118 -10.51 -4.95 -6.99
C GLN A 118 -10.63 -6.50 -6.91
N PRO A 119 -10.65 -7.09 -5.70
CA PRO A 119 -10.69 -8.55 -5.53
C PRO A 119 -11.95 -9.20 -6.15
N GLY A 120 -13.10 -8.51 -6.14
CA GLY A 120 -14.32 -9.00 -6.79
C GLY A 120 -14.19 -9.13 -8.31
N LEU A 121 -13.60 -8.13 -8.97
CA LEU A 121 -13.33 -8.17 -10.41
C LEU A 121 -12.28 -9.25 -10.74
N LEU A 122 -11.24 -9.37 -9.92
CA LEU A 122 -10.23 -10.41 -10.06
C LEU A 122 -10.86 -11.81 -9.99
N GLY A 123 -11.67 -12.07 -8.96
CA GLY A 123 -12.35 -13.36 -8.79
C GLY A 123 -13.33 -13.66 -9.92
N LYS A 124 -14.17 -12.69 -10.30
CA LYS A 124 -15.10 -12.84 -11.43
C LYS A 124 -14.34 -13.18 -12.72
N THR A 125 -13.31 -12.42 -13.05
CA THR A 125 -12.51 -12.63 -14.27
C THR A 125 -11.88 -14.02 -14.28
N ALA A 126 -11.36 -14.48 -13.13
CA ALA A 126 -10.78 -15.82 -13.04
C ALA A 126 -11.81 -16.94 -13.29
N VAL A 127 -13.02 -16.82 -12.72
CA VAL A 127 -14.10 -17.79 -12.92
C VAL A 127 -14.61 -17.76 -14.37
N ASP A 128 -14.80 -16.57 -14.93
CA ASP A 128 -15.23 -16.42 -16.33
C ASP A 128 -14.22 -17.07 -17.28
N GLN A 129 -12.92 -16.81 -17.11
CA GLN A 129 -11.88 -17.42 -17.95
C GLN A 129 -11.79 -18.94 -17.76
N ALA A 130 -12.02 -19.45 -16.56
CA ALA A 130 -12.07 -20.90 -16.33
C ALA A 130 -13.24 -21.54 -17.09
N ALA A 131 -14.42 -20.91 -17.09
CA ALA A 131 -15.56 -21.37 -17.87
C ALA A 131 -15.28 -21.32 -19.39
N GLU A 132 -14.65 -20.25 -19.89
CA GLU A 132 -14.26 -20.13 -21.29
C GLU A 132 -13.31 -21.25 -21.73
N ILE A 133 -12.33 -21.61 -20.88
CA ILE A 133 -11.42 -22.74 -21.15
C ILE A 133 -12.18 -24.06 -21.22
N LEU A 134 -13.14 -24.30 -20.31
CA LEU A 134 -13.96 -25.51 -20.31
C LEU A 134 -14.85 -25.60 -21.56
N ASP A 135 -15.27 -24.45 -22.11
CA ASP A 135 -15.99 -24.34 -23.39
C ASP A 135 -15.05 -24.48 -24.61
N GLY A 136 -13.76 -24.74 -24.42
CA GLY A 136 -12.77 -24.91 -25.49
C GLY A 136 -12.29 -23.60 -26.12
N LYS A 137 -12.54 -22.45 -25.49
CA LYS A 137 -12.04 -21.15 -25.96
C LYS A 137 -10.61 -20.94 -25.51
N GLU A 138 -9.84 -20.22 -26.32
CA GLU A 138 -8.53 -19.73 -25.92
C GLU A 138 -8.66 -18.46 -25.08
N VAL A 139 -7.91 -18.40 -23.97
CA VAL A 139 -7.82 -17.24 -23.10
C VAL A 139 -6.37 -16.79 -22.96
N SER A 140 -6.16 -15.49 -22.69
CA SER A 140 -4.84 -14.94 -22.44
C SER A 140 -4.15 -15.62 -21.25
N LYS A 141 -2.87 -15.98 -21.43
CA LYS A 141 -2.04 -16.55 -20.34
C LYS A 141 -1.90 -15.61 -19.13
N THR A 142 -2.04 -14.31 -19.35
CA THR A 142 -1.99 -13.31 -18.29
C THR A 142 -3.01 -12.21 -18.57
N THR A 143 -3.92 -12.01 -17.63
CA THR A 143 -4.96 -10.98 -17.69
C THR A 143 -4.70 -9.96 -16.59
N PRO A 144 -4.20 -8.75 -16.90
CA PRO A 144 -3.96 -7.75 -15.88
C PRO A 144 -5.28 -7.16 -15.39
N ILE A 145 -5.48 -7.15 -14.07
CA ILE A 145 -6.56 -6.38 -13.45
C ILE A 145 -6.00 -5.02 -13.04
N LYS A 146 -6.65 -3.96 -13.50
CA LYS A 146 -6.27 -2.59 -13.17
C LYS A 146 -6.43 -2.37 -11.67
N VAL A 147 -5.42 -1.81 -11.02
CA VAL A 147 -5.55 -1.29 -9.65
C VAL A 147 -5.98 0.18 -9.67
N LEU A 148 -6.67 0.63 -8.63
CA LEU A 148 -7.27 1.96 -8.56
C LEU A 148 -6.69 2.76 -7.40
N LEU A 149 -6.23 3.97 -7.67
CA LEU A 149 -5.79 4.88 -6.61
C LEU A 149 -7.02 5.44 -5.89
N VAL A 150 -7.11 5.20 -4.59
CA VAL A 150 -8.15 5.75 -3.72
C VAL A 150 -7.55 6.85 -2.85
N THR A 151 -8.06 8.06 -3.00
CA THR A 151 -7.73 9.24 -2.19
C THR A 151 -9.02 9.77 -1.56
N LYS A 152 -8.90 10.83 -0.75
CA LYS A 152 -10.07 11.46 -0.13
C LYS A 152 -11.10 11.95 -1.16
N ASP A 153 -10.65 12.28 -2.38
CA ASP A 153 -11.49 12.84 -3.44
C ASP A 153 -12.46 11.82 -4.03
N ASN A 154 -12.05 10.54 -4.09
CA ASN A 154 -12.85 9.46 -4.68
C ASN A 154 -13.21 8.33 -3.70
N ALA A 155 -12.80 8.39 -2.43
CA ALA A 155 -13.07 7.33 -1.44
C ALA A 155 -14.57 7.06 -1.19
N LYS A 156 -15.46 8.00 -1.53
CA LYS A 156 -16.91 7.81 -1.49
C LYS A 156 -17.43 6.83 -2.55
N ASP A 157 -16.67 6.60 -3.61
CA ASP A 157 -17.06 5.72 -4.72
C ASP A 157 -16.73 4.24 -4.44
N TYR A 158 -16.13 3.94 -3.28
CA TYR A 158 -15.65 2.61 -2.87
C TYR A 158 -16.31 2.16 -1.55
N GLU A 159 -17.56 2.55 -1.32
CA GLU A 159 -18.38 2.10 -0.19
C GLU A 159 -18.90 0.67 -0.34
#